data_AF-Q5JGY9-F1
#
_entry.id   AF-Q5JGY9-F1
#
_cell.length_a   1.000
_cell.length_b   1.000
_cell.length_c   1.000
_cell.angle_alpha   90.00
_cell.angle_beta   90.00
_cell.angle_gamma   90.00
#
_symmetry.space_group_name_H-M   'P 1'
#
loop_
_entity.id
_entity.type
_entity.pdbx_description
1 polymer ?
#
loop_
_entity_poly.entity_id
_entity_poly.type
_entity_poly.pdbx_seq_one_letter_code
_entity_poly.pdbx_strand_id
1 'polypeptide(L)' 'MTRAVLYFDVSQLSEFSKALQRIEELRIIVPVEVEKITTIEDDIAVILNVPEDSIELVKNALPSAVVVA' A
#
# COMPACT_ATOMS: atom_id res chain seq x y z
N MET A 1 -14.31 -5.30 2.56
CA MET A 1 -12.84 -5.10 2.58
C MET A 1 -12.36 -5.12 1.15
N THR A 2 -11.57 -4.13 0.75
CA THR A 2 -11.01 -4.00 -0.60
C THR A 2 -9.50 -4.09 -0.54
N ARG A 3 -8.87 -4.59 -1.61
CA ARG A 3 -7.42 -4.64 -1.70
C ARG A 3 -6.87 -3.39 -2.37
N ALA A 4 -5.76 -2.89 -1.85
CA ALA A 4 -4.96 -1.86 -2.50
C ALA A 4 -3.55 -2.40 -2.70
N VAL A 5 -3.02 -2.28 -3.91
CA VAL A 5 -1.69 -2.82 -4.26
C VAL A 5 -0.78 -1.68 -4.66
N LEU A 6 0.38 -1.62 -4.05
CA LEU A 6 1.47 -0.72 -4.43
C LEU A 6 2.58 -1.52 -5.10
N TYR A 7 3.16 -0.96 -6.15
CA TYR A 7 4.30 -1.53 -6.86
C TYR A 7 5.50 -0.59 -6.74
N PHE A 8 6.66 -1.16 -6.47
CA PHE A 8 7.92 -0.44 -6.36
C PHE A 8 9.00 -1.20 -7.09
N ASP A 9 9.78 -0.52 -7.92
CA ASP A 9 10.99 -1.12 -8.48
C ASP A 9 11.99 -1.42 -7.33
N VAL A 10 12.65 -2.59 -7.36
CA VAL A 10 13.58 -3.03 -6.31
C VAL A 10 14.81 -2.11 -6.20
N SER A 11 15.14 -1.35 -7.25
CA SER A 11 16.17 -0.31 -7.22
C SER A 11 15.73 0.95 -6.46
N GLN A 12 14.42 1.13 -6.25
CA GLN A 12 13.81 2.28 -5.58
C GLN A 12 13.41 1.98 -4.13
N LEU A 13 14.29 1.30 -3.37
CA LEU A 13 14.03 0.95 -1.96
C LEU A 13 13.75 2.15 -1.05
N SER A 14 14.24 3.34 -1.42
CA SER A 14 13.94 4.58 -0.70
C SER A 14 12.46 4.95 -0.78
N GLU A 15 11.84 4.80 -1.96
CA GLU A 15 10.40 5.06 -2.15
C GLU A 15 9.55 3.98 -1.48
N PHE A 16 9.98 2.72 -1.57
CA PHE A 16 9.37 1.62 -0.83
C PHE A 16 9.36 1.88 0.69
N SER A 17 10.50 2.30 1.26
CA SER A 17 10.60 2.61 2.70
C SER A 17 9.69 3.78 3.10
N LYS A 18 9.60 4.83 2.30
CA LYS A 18 8.67 5.95 2.54
C LYS A 18 7.22 5.50 2.49
N ALA A 19 6.87 4.63 1.55
CA ALA A 19 5.53 4.11 1.44
C ALA A 19 5.15 3.25 2.66
N LEU A 20 6.04 2.39 3.14
CA LEU A 20 5.82 1.64 4.38
C LEU A 20 5.62 2.55 5.58
N GLN A 21 6.43 3.61 5.73
CA GLN A 21 6.24 4.59 6.80
C GLN A 21 4.85 5.25 6.70
N ARG A 22 4.42 5.61 5.48
CA ARG A 22 3.12 6.25 5.27
C ARG A 22 1.94 5.30 5.50
N ILE A 23 2.11 4.01 5.21
CA ILE A 23 1.15 2.96 5.59
C ILE A 23 1.03 2.91 7.12
N GLU A 24 2.15 2.89 7.86
CA GLU A 24 2.13 2.87 9.32
C GLU A 24 1.48 4.14 9.93
N GLU A 25 1.73 5.32 9.35
CA GLU A 25 1.04 6.56 9.73
C GLU A 25 -0.47 6.47 9.47
N LEU A 26 -0.86 5.92 8.31
CA LEU A 26 -2.26 5.74 7.92
C LEU A 26 -2.99 4.74 8.84
N ARG A 27 -2.28 3.71 9.34
CA ARG A 27 -2.83 2.69 10.26
C ARG A 27 -3.34 3.24 11.58
N ILE A 28 -2.90 4.43 11.98
CA ILE A 28 -3.38 5.12 13.18
C ILE A 28 -4.82 5.64 12.99
N ILE A 29 -5.19 5.95 11.75
CA ILE A 29 -6.46 6.61 11.41
C ILE A 29 -7.44 5.61 10.80
N VAL A 30 -6.93 4.72 9.95
CA VAL A 30 -7.70 3.71 9.21
C VAL A 30 -7.11 2.34 9.55
N PRO A 31 -7.92 1.30 9.86
CA PRO A 31 -7.41 -0.03 10.15
C PRO A 31 -6.97 -0.76 8.86
N VAL A 32 -5.93 -0.22 8.21
CA VAL A 32 -5.26 -0.84 7.07
C VAL A 32 -4.37 -1.97 7.59
N GLU A 33 -4.32 -3.08 6.86
CA GLU A 33 -3.43 -4.19 7.17
C GLU A 33 -2.58 -4.54 5.97
N VAL A 34 -1.29 -4.80 6.18
CA VAL A 34 -0.43 -5.37 5.14
C VAL A 34 -0.76 -6.87 5.04
N GLU A 35 -1.46 -7.27 3.99
CA GLU A 35 -1.81 -8.68 3.74
C GLU A 35 -0.57 -9.47 3.32
N LYS A 36 0.23 -8.90 2.40
CA LYS A 36 1.40 -9.57 1.83
C LYS A 36 2.37 -8.57 1.21
N ILE A 37 3.66 -8.84 1.34
CA ILE A 37 4.72 -8.22 0.53
C ILE A 37 5.34 -9.33 -0.31
N THR A 38 5.43 -9.13 -1.62
CA THR A 38 6.00 -10.11 -2.54
C THR A 38 6.86 -9.43 -3.59
N THR A 39 7.92 -10.10 -4.01
CA THR A 39 8.73 -9.66 -5.16
C THR A 39 8.24 -10.38 -6.41
N ILE A 40 8.09 -9.65 -7.51
CA ILE A 40 7.69 -10.15 -8.83
C ILE A 40 8.72 -9.59 -9.82
N GLU A 41 9.62 -10.47 -10.30
CA GLU A 41 10.76 -10.05 -11.13
C GLU A 41 11.59 -8.96 -10.44
N ASP A 42 11.60 -7.75 -10.98
CA ASP A 42 12.33 -6.59 -10.45
C ASP A 42 11.45 -5.64 -9.62
N ASP A 43 10.18 -6.00 -9.38
CA ASP A 43 9.23 -5.19 -8.60
C ASP A 43 8.89 -5.81 -7.24
N ILE A 44 8.62 -4.96 -6.26
CA ILE A 44 8.05 -5.29 -4.96
C ILE A 44 6.58 -4.87 -4.97
N ALA A 45 5.68 -5.83 -4.82
CA ALA A 45 4.26 -5.60 -4.64
C ALA A 45 3.91 -5.66 -3.14
N VAL A 46 3.24 -4.61 -2.64
CA VAL A 46 2.68 -4.54 -1.29
C VAL A 46 1.17 -4.57 -1.41
N ILE A 47 0.56 -5.63 -0.85
CA ILE A 47 -0.88 -5.83 -0.85
C ILE A 47 -1.41 -5.40 0.52
N LEU A 48 -2.34 -4.45 0.50
CA LEU A 48 -3.00 -3.89 1.67
C LEU A 48 -4.47 -4.31 1.67
N ASN A 49 -4.96 -4.74 2.83
CA ASN A 49 -6.38 -4.84 3.13
C ASN A 49 -6.88 -3.52 3.69
N VAL A 50 -7.89 -2.96 3.04
CA VAL A 50 -8.41 -1.62 3.34
C VAL A 50 -9.93 -1.73 3.57
N PRO A 51 -10.46 -1.08 4.62
CA PRO A 51 -11.91 -0.91 4.79
C PRO A 51 -12.51 -0.13 3.60
N GLU A 52 -13.64 -0.59 3.07
CA GLU A 52 -14.28 0.00 1.88
C GLU A 52 -14.63 1.48 2.07
N ASP A 53 -15.08 1.83 3.26
CA ASP A 53 -15.42 3.19 3.70
C ASP A 53 -14.21 4.13 3.78
N SER A 54 -12.99 3.59 3.81
CA SER A 54 -11.75 4.35 3.95
C SER A 54 -10.91 4.38 2.67
N ILE A 55 -11.38 3.80 1.57
CA ILE A 55 -10.60 3.64 0.34
C ILE A 55 -10.15 4.98 -0.27
N GLU A 56 -10.97 6.03 -0.16
CA GLU A 56 -10.63 7.37 -0.65
C GLU A 56 -9.49 8.00 0.17
N LEU A 57 -9.47 7.80 1.49
CA LEU A 57 -8.38 8.26 2.34
C LEU A 57 -7.08 7.56 1.98
N VAL A 58 -7.13 6.25 1.73
CA VAL A 58 -5.96 5.47 1.32
C VAL A 58 -5.43 5.94 -0.03
N LYS A 59 -6.30 6.18 -1.02
CA LYS A 59 -5.89 6.75 -2.32
C LYS A 59 -5.22 8.12 -2.19
N ASN A 60 -5.72 8.98 -1.31
CA ASN A 60 -5.11 10.28 -1.07
C ASN A 60 -3.75 10.19 -0.36
N ALA A 61 -3.62 9.26 0.59
CA ALA A 61 -2.37 9.04 1.31
C ALA A 61 -1.31 8.33 0.46
N LEU A 62 -1.75 7.40 -0.40
CA LEU A 62 -0.95 6.50 -1.22
C LEU A 62 -1.44 6.57 -2.68
N PRO A 63 -1.12 7.64 -3.42
CA PRO A 63 -1.68 7.89 -4.76
C PRO A 63 -1.27 6.84 -5.81
N SER A 64 -0.15 6.15 -5.60
CA SER A 64 0.31 5.06 -6.46
C SER A 64 -0.40 3.72 -6.18
N ALA A 65 -1.28 3.66 -5.17
CA ALA A 65 -2.00 2.45 -4.83
C ALA A 65 -3.10 2.15 -5.87
N VAL A 66 -3.03 0.96 -6.47
CA VAL A 66 -4.06 0.44 -7.37
C VAL A 66 -5.07 -0.33 -6.53
N VAL A 67 -6.32 0.12 -6.56
CA VAL A 67 -7.41 -0.56 -5.85
C VAL A 67 -7.94 -1.70 -6.72
N VAL A 68 -7.91 -2.91 -6.16
CA VAL A 68 -8.41 -4.14 -6.77
C VAL A 68 -9.61 -4.61 -5.94
N ALA A 69 -10.77 -4.64 -6.60
CA ALA A 69 -12.03 -5.12 -6.04
C ALA A 69 -12.08 -6.66 -6.02
#